data_AF-A0AAD4I113-F1
#
_entry.id   AF-A0AAD4I113-F1
#
_cell.length_a   1.000
_cell.length_b   1.000
_cell.length_c   1.000
_cell.angle_alpha   90.00
_cell.angle_beta   90.00
_cell.angle_gamma   90.00
#
_symmetry.space_group_name_H-M   'P 1'
#
loop_
_entity.id
_entity.type
_entity.pdbx_description
1 polymer ?
#
loop_
_entity_poly.entity_id
_entity_poly.type
_entity_poly.pdbx_seq_one_letter_code
_entity_poly.pdbx_strand_id
1 'polypeptide(L)'
;MKLTPVKVKGKAGQKKTWRPPGPLRPVKRQRDEDDGADDSNDRSRRKAFKSKHPAAPIEELPTEILERIIFMCRNLNFLRSSLRLGYRFSSPSFLVELVRAAFAPTWDMWYGHTRDEAIHHDYLSHHTAIQGDPEFQGAVLACPWASVSLILDAQQRWCRRSGRPGRLAERVRLPGPPLPPPSALSPADVVPRFEKDWEAFKTPCRGFFSSADPYPDILLTRAHLEDGKYIELHPLTPVPQRLLTGPFDWEAARLLFWYVRGGARLPREHTWTWELTRRGYGHIVALDDKPLALAVFLLLDKLCVFDHWPEFLVGQELDEVARRVESSEDLSDRQLGWGIYEVLESQTSSRRAKETIDKRGPRT
;
A
#
# COMPACT_ATOMS: atom_id res chain seq x y z
N MET A 1 23.56 -40.95 58.71
CA MET A 1 24.02 -40.88 57.30
C MET A 1 24.65 -39.51 57.08
N LYS A 2 25.90 -39.44 56.61
CA LYS A 2 26.62 -38.16 56.37
C LYS A 2 26.21 -37.60 55.01
N LEU A 3 25.61 -36.41 54.99
CA LEU A 3 25.29 -35.69 53.76
C LEU A 3 26.53 -34.94 53.25
N THR A 4 26.85 -35.10 51.98
CA THR A 4 27.93 -34.39 51.28
C THR A 4 27.52 -32.95 50.97
N PRO A 5 28.38 -31.94 51.21
CA PRO A 5 28.05 -30.56 50.88
C PRO A 5 28.28 -30.29 49.38
N VAL A 6 27.25 -29.77 48.73
CA VAL A 6 27.31 -29.29 47.34
C VAL A 6 27.99 -27.92 47.31
N LYS A 7 29.20 -27.84 46.73
CA LYS A 7 29.88 -26.57 46.45
C LYS A 7 29.29 -25.93 45.19
N VAL A 8 28.44 -24.93 45.36
CA VAL A 8 28.00 -24.05 44.26
C VAL A 8 29.08 -23.00 44.01
N LYS A 9 29.71 -23.05 42.84
CA LYS A 9 30.74 -22.09 42.40
C LYS A 9 30.04 -20.81 41.91
N GLY A 10 29.74 -19.89 42.83
CA GLY A 10 29.19 -18.57 42.49
C GLY A 10 30.21 -17.74 41.70
N LYS A 11 29.95 -17.50 40.42
CA LYS A 11 30.59 -16.41 39.67
C LYS A 11 29.98 -15.09 40.15
N ALA A 12 30.64 -14.43 41.09
CA ALA A 12 30.34 -13.07 41.48
C ALA A 12 30.65 -12.14 40.29
N GLY A 13 29.63 -11.81 39.50
CA GLY A 13 29.68 -10.68 38.58
C GLY A 13 29.73 -9.37 39.38
N GLN A 14 30.61 -8.45 39.02
CA GLN A 14 30.71 -7.13 39.64
C GLN A 14 29.34 -6.43 39.66
N LYS A 15 28.93 -5.95 40.85
CA LYS A 15 27.76 -5.09 41.01
C LYS A 15 28.00 -3.78 40.25
N LYS A 16 27.30 -3.58 39.13
CA LYS A 16 27.21 -2.26 38.49
C LYS A 16 26.39 -1.35 39.40
N THR A 17 27.05 -0.41 40.07
CA THR A 17 26.40 0.70 40.78
C THR A 17 25.61 1.53 39.78
N TRP A 18 24.28 1.52 39.92
CA TRP A 18 23.37 2.34 39.15
C TRP A 18 23.64 3.83 39.43
N ARG A 19 23.75 4.65 38.38
CA ARG A 19 23.77 6.12 38.47
C ARG A 19 22.56 6.67 37.70
N PRO A 20 21.83 7.65 38.24
CA PRO A 20 20.69 8.25 37.56
C PRO A 20 21.13 9.03 36.31
N PRO A 21 20.26 9.18 35.29
CA PRO A 21 20.59 9.89 34.06
C PRO A 21 20.61 11.41 34.32
N GLY A 22 21.79 12.02 34.24
CA GLY A 22 21.94 13.47 34.13
C GLY A 22 21.73 13.96 32.68
N PRO A 23 21.41 15.25 32.48
CA PRO A 23 20.95 15.77 31.20
C PRO A 23 22.00 15.70 30.09
N LEU A 24 21.49 15.37 28.90
CA LEU A 24 22.17 15.06 27.66
C LEU A 24 23.26 16.09 27.28
N ARG A 25 24.52 15.64 27.21
CA ARG A 25 25.54 16.30 26.37
C ARG A 25 25.63 15.58 25.03
N PRO A 26 25.57 16.29 23.88
CA PRO A 26 25.74 15.67 22.58
C PRO A 26 27.21 15.24 22.40
N VAL A 27 27.43 13.94 22.18
CA VAL A 27 28.74 13.38 21.84
C VAL A 27 29.05 13.76 20.39
N LYS A 28 29.90 14.78 20.24
CA LYS A 28 30.52 15.20 18.98
C LYS A 28 31.42 14.05 18.49
N ARG A 29 30.99 13.33 17.44
CA ARG A 29 31.82 12.36 16.74
C ARG A 29 32.95 13.12 16.05
N GLN A 30 34.14 13.02 16.63
CA GLN A 30 35.39 13.49 16.06
C GLN A 30 35.69 12.63 14.83
N ARG A 31 35.69 13.31 13.67
CA ARG A 31 36.09 12.76 12.38
C ARG A 31 37.59 13.03 12.30
N ASP A 32 38.38 11.97 12.40
CA ASP A 32 39.81 12.05 12.09
C ASP A 32 39.92 12.24 10.58
N GLU A 33 40.37 13.44 10.20
CA GLU A 33 40.96 13.75 8.90
C GLU A 33 42.42 13.34 8.98
N ASP A 34 42.82 12.39 8.15
CA ASP A 34 44.22 12.29 7.73
C ASP A 34 44.28 11.82 6.27
N ASP A 35 45.19 12.45 5.55
CA ASP A 35 45.27 12.59 4.11
C ASP A 35 45.89 11.38 3.40
N GLY A 36 45.60 11.28 2.10
CA GLY A 36 46.64 10.88 1.15
C GLY A 36 46.38 9.68 0.24
N ALA A 37 46.20 10.01 -1.04
CA ALA A 37 46.67 9.29 -2.22
C ALA A 37 45.88 8.06 -2.75
N ASP A 38 45.32 8.29 -3.94
CA ASP A 38 45.53 7.49 -5.16
C ASP A 38 45.04 6.02 -5.15
N ASP A 39 43.94 5.75 -5.84
CA ASP A 39 43.99 5.01 -7.11
C ASP A 39 42.55 4.68 -7.59
N SER A 40 42.40 4.84 -8.89
CA SER A 40 41.25 4.56 -9.73
C SER A 40 40.65 3.15 -9.57
N ASN A 41 39.48 3.02 -8.93
CA ASN A 41 38.52 1.96 -9.28
C ASN A 41 37.11 2.25 -8.72
N ASP A 42 36.30 2.91 -9.54
CA ASP A 42 34.88 3.13 -9.29
C ASP A 42 34.08 1.84 -9.56
N ARG A 43 34.15 0.91 -8.60
CA ARG A 43 33.17 -0.17 -8.45
C ARG A 43 32.67 -0.19 -7.02
N SER A 44 31.59 0.55 -6.80
CA SER A 44 30.56 0.36 -5.76
C SER A 44 30.88 -0.75 -4.74
N ARG A 45 31.64 -0.38 -3.69
CA ARG A 45 31.91 -1.24 -2.54
C ARG A 45 30.61 -1.45 -1.75
N ARG A 46 29.85 -2.45 -2.16
CA ARG A 46 28.87 -3.17 -1.35
C ARG A 46 29.53 -3.59 -0.03
N LYS A 47 29.35 -2.81 1.04
CA LYS A 47 29.88 -3.10 2.38
C LYS A 47 29.41 -4.48 2.82
N ALA A 48 30.30 -5.46 2.80
CA ALA A 48 30.02 -6.81 3.25
C ALA A 48 29.63 -6.77 4.75
N PHE A 49 28.37 -7.08 5.05
CA PHE A 49 27.90 -7.23 6.41
C PHE A 49 28.54 -8.50 6.99
N LYS A 50 29.67 -8.36 7.67
CA LYS A 50 30.32 -9.47 8.38
C LYS A 50 29.48 -9.79 9.62
N SER A 51 28.46 -10.64 9.48
CA SER A 51 27.76 -11.22 10.63
C SER A 51 28.75 -12.07 11.42
N LYS A 52 28.82 -11.87 12.74
CA LYS A 52 29.70 -12.65 13.63
C LYS A 52 29.27 -14.12 13.76
N HIS A 53 28.09 -14.48 13.24
CA HIS A 53 27.55 -15.84 13.29
C HIS A 53 27.82 -16.58 11.96
N PRO A 54 28.16 -17.88 12.04
CA PRO A 54 28.29 -18.73 10.86
C PRO A 54 26.96 -18.78 10.09
N ALA A 55 27.04 -19.03 8.78
CA ALA A 55 25.86 -19.16 7.94
C ALA A 55 25.00 -20.33 8.45
N ALA A 56 23.68 -20.18 8.42
CA ALA A 56 22.84 -21.36 8.58
C ALA A 56 23.00 -22.26 7.34
N PRO A 57 22.85 -23.60 7.45
CA PRO A 57 23.05 -24.51 6.30
C PRO A 57 22.22 -24.14 5.05
N ILE A 58 21.04 -23.56 5.27
CA ILE A 58 20.19 -23.10 4.17
C ILE A 58 20.74 -21.86 3.45
N GLU A 59 21.50 -20.99 4.13
CA GLU A 59 22.09 -19.79 3.55
C GLU A 59 23.30 -20.10 2.64
N GLU A 60 23.91 -21.27 2.83
CA GLU A 60 25.05 -21.76 2.05
C GLU A 60 24.64 -22.31 0.68
N LEU A 61 23.34 -22.51 0.46
CA LEU A 61 22.83 -23.00 -0.81
C LEU A 61 23.18 -22.04 -1.98
N PRO A 62 23.31 -22.57 -3.21
CA PRO A 62 23.42 -21.76 -4.42
C PRO A 62 22.22 -20.81 -4.57
N THR A 63 22.45 -19.65 -5.21
CA THR A 63 21.44 -18.58 -5.29
C THR A 63 20.20 -19.10 -6.01
N GLU A 64 20.40 -19.89 -7.05
CA GLU A 64 19.39 -20.46 -7.93
C GLU A 64 18.44 -21.41 -7.17
N ILE A 65 18.99 -22.16 -6.20
CA ILE A 65 18.20 -23.07 -5.37
C ILE A 65 17.37 -22.26 -4.37
N LEU A 66 17.98 -21.25 -3.74
CA LEU A 66 17.28 -20.36 -2.84
C LEU A 66 16.16 -19.59 -3.52
N GLU A 67 16.38 -19.09 -4.74
CA GLU A 67 15.33 -18.43 -5.54
C GLU A 67 14.14 -19.36 -5.75
N ARG A 68 14.39 -20.60 -6.20
CA ARG A 68 13.33 -21.60 -6.39
C ARG A 68 12.56 -21.86 -5.10
N ILE A 69 13.25 -22.02 -3.97
CA ILE A 69 12.62 -22.20 -2.66
C ILE A 69 11.73 -20.99 -2.34
N ILE A 70 12.23 -19.76 -2.51
CA ILE A 70 11.46 -18.54 -2.23
C ILE A 70 10.18 -18.47 -3.09
N PHE A 71 10.30 -18.71 -4.39
CA PHE A 71 9.15 -18.67 -5.31
C PHE A 71 8.15 -19.80 -5.05
N MET A 72 8.62 -20.98 -4.62
CA MET A 72 7.74 -22.09 -4.25
C MET A 72 7.03 -21.85 -2.91
N CYS A 73 7.73 -21.30 -1.91
CA CYS A 73 7.17 -21.05 -0.59
C CYS A 73 6.16 -19.90 -0.58
N ARG A 74 6.25 -18.94 -1.50
CA ARG A 74 5.41 -17.73 -1.57
C ARG A 74 5.30 -16.97 -0.23
N ASN A 75 6.33 -17.10 0.61
CA ASN A 75 6.33 -16.57 1.96
C ASN A 75 7.58 -15.70 2.17
N LEU A 76 7.36 -14.39 2.26
CA LEU A 76 8.45 -13.42 2.43
C LEU A 76 9.09 -13.45 3.82
N ASN A 77 8.48 -14.13 4.80
CA ASN A 77 9.09 -14.30 6.11
C ASN A 77 10.40 -15.09 6.03
N PHE A 78 10.56 -15.94 5.01
CA PHE A 78 11.83 -16.62 4.74
C PHE A 78 12.95 -15.65 4.36
N LEU A 79 12.65 -14.60 3.58
CA LEU A 79 13.62 -13.55 3.28
C LEU A 79 13.93 -12.67 4.50
N ARG A 80 12.94 -12.51 5.39
CA ARG A 80 13.05 -11.69 6.61
C ARG A 80 13.74 -12.44 7.75
N SER A 81 13.78 -13.76 7.74
CA SER A 81 14.39 -14.56 8.82
C SER A 81 15.90 -14.46 8.85
N SER A 82 16.54 -14.00 7.76
CA SER A 82 17.99 -13.78 7.71
C SER A 82 18.34 -12.52 6.92
N LEU A 83 19.16 -11.66 7.54
CA LEU A 83 19.74 -10.49 6.88
C LEU A 83 20.63 -10.87 5.69
N ARG A 84 21.27 -12.04 5.72
CA ARG A 84 22.14 -12.51 4.63
C ARG A 84 21.31 -12.87 3.41
N LEU A 85 20.19 -13.56 3.62
CA LEU A 85 19.22 -13.86 2.56
C LEU A 85 18.59 -12.56 2.03
N GLY A 86 18.11 -11.69 2.91
CA GLY A 86 17.54 -10.40 2.52
C GLY A 86 18.49 -9.59 1.64
N TYR A 87 19.76 -9.49 2.04
CA TYR A 87 20.79 -8.77 1.26
C TYR A 87 21.10 -9.44 -0.08
N ARG A 88 21.24 -10.77 -0.10
CA ARG A 88 21.48 -11.54 -1.34
C ARG A 88 20.37 -11.33 -2.36
N PHE A 89 19.13 -11.19 -1.90
CA PHE A 89 17.93 -11.01 -2.72
C PHE A 89 17.44 -9.56 -2.81
N SER A 90 18.27 -8.58 -2.43
CA SER A 90 17.95 -7.16 -2.61
C SER A 90 18.24 -6.66 -4.03
N SER A 91 18.56 -7.55 -4.98
CA SER A 91 18.80 -7.13 -6.36
C SER A 91 17.51 -6.65 -7.03
N PRO A 92 17.53 -5.53 -7.79
CA PRO A 92 16.33 -5.03 -8.48
C PRO A 92 15.70 -6.07 -9.40
N SER A 93 16.51 -6.86 -10.11
CA SER A 93 16.03 -7.93 -10.98
C SER A 93 15.24 -8.99 -10.22
N PHE A 94 15.73 -9.42 -9.05
CA PHE A 94 15.00 -10.39 -8.22
C PHE A 94 13.70 -9.80 -7.69
N LEU A 95 13.71 -8.55 -7.21
CA LEU A 95 12.50 -7.90 -6.70
C LEU A 95 11.43 -7.73 -7.79
N VAL A 96 11.83 -7.39 -9.02
CA VAL A 96 10.94 -7.34 -10.17
C VAL A 96 10.33 -8.71 -10.47
N GLU A 97 11.14 -9.78 -10.43
CA GLU A 97 10.65 -11.15 -10.62
C GLU A 97 9.73 -11.60 -9.48
N LEU A 98 9.99 -11.15 -8.25
CA LEU A 98 9.15 -11.41 -7.09
C LEU A 98 7.78 -10.74 -7.21
N VAL A 99 7.74 -9.46 -7.61
CA VAL A 99 6.48 -8.77 -7.92
C VAL A 99 5.77 -9.50 -9.07
N ARG A 100 6.47 -9.82 -10.15
CA ARG A 100 5.87 -10.56 -11.27
C ARG A 100 5.28 -11.89 -10.81
N ALA A 101 5.97 -12.66 -9.96
CA ALA A 101 5.45 -13.94 -9.46
C ALA A 101 4.18 -13.76 -8.61
N ALA A 102 4.06 -12.67 -7.86
CA ALA A 102 2.89 -12.39 -7.03
C ALA A 102 1.67 -11.92 -7.86
N PHE A 103 1.89 -11.11 -8.89
CA PHE A 103 0.80 -10.45 -9.61
C PHE A 103 0.50 -11.04 -10.99
N ALA A 104 1.43 -11.76 -11.62
CA ALA A 104 1.22 -12.34 -12.96
C ALA A 104 -0.06 -13.19 -13.05
N PRO A 105 -0.42 -14.05 -12.07
CA PRO A 105 -1.67 -14.80 -12.16
C PRO A 105 -2.92 -13.91 -12.26
N THR A 106 -2.93 -12.76 -11.59
CA THR A 106 -4.01 -11.78 -11.69
C THR A 106 -3.96 -11.04 -13.03
N TRP A 107 -2.77 -10.60 -13.45
CA TRP A 107 -2.58 -9.89 -14.72
C TRP A 107 -2.89 -10.76 -15.94
N ASP A 108 -2.56 -12.06 -15.92
CA ASP A 108 -2.83 -12.99 -17.01
C ASP A 108 -4.33 -13.14 -17.31
N MET A 109 -5.16 -12.95 -16.29
CA MET A 109 -6.61 -13.02 -16.39
C MET A 109 -7.27 -11.66 -16.66
N TRP A 110 -6.81 -10.60 -16.00
CA TRP A 110 -7.59 -9.35 -15.92
C TRP A 110 -6.89 -8.10 -16.43
N TYR A 111 -5.61 -8.18 -16.79
CA TYR A 111 -4.91 -6.98 -17.21
C TYR A 111 -5.56 -6.36 -18.45
N GLY A 112 -5.77 -5.05 -18.43
CA GLY A 112 -6.41 -4.30 -19.51
C GLY A 112 -7.94 -4.34 -19.50
N HIS A 113 -8.57 -5.18 -18.66
CA HIS A 113 -10.02 -5.17 -18.47
C HIS A 113 -10.45 -4.09 -17.49
N THR A 114 -11.60 -3.51 -17.78
CA THR A 114 -12.26 -2.61 -16.84
C THR A 114 -13.06 -3.39 -15.80
N ARG A 115 -13.32 -2.76 -14.66
CA ARG A 115 -14.14 -3.39 -13.62
C ARG A 115 -15.57 -3.65 -14.09
N ASP A 116 -16.14 -2.76 -14.90
CA ASP A 116 -17.49 -2.92 -15.46
C ASP A 116 -17.57 -4.16 -16.37
N GLU A 117 -16.54 -4.38 -17.20
CA GLU A 117 -16.41 -5.62 -17.98
C GLU A 117 -16.39 -6.86 -17.09
N ALA A 118 -15.74 -6.81 -15.92
CA ALA A 118 -15.68 -7.93 -14.99
C ALA A 118 -16.99 -8.15 -14.18
N ILE A 119 -17.71 -7.07 -13.83
CA ILE A 119 -18.98 -7.11 -13.09
C ILE A 119 -20.10 -7.70 -13.96
N HIS A 120 -20.16 -7.32 -15.24
CA HIS A 120 -21.21 -7.79 -16.16
C HIS A 120 -21.28 -9.32 -16.30
N HIS A 121 -20.23 -10.03 -15.89
CA HIS A 121 -20.16 -11.48 -15.97
C HIS A 121 -20.26 -12.18 -14.59
N ASP A 122 -20.70 -11.49 -13.54
CA ASP A 122 -20.94 -12.07 -12.20
C ASP A 122 -19.67 -12.68 -11.54
N TYR A 123 -18.48 -12.32 -12.06
CA TYR A 123 -17.20 -12.85 -11.58
C TYR A 123 -16.73 -12.17 -10.29
N LEU A 124 -17.05 -10.89 -10.08
CA LEU A 124 -16.70 -10.21 -8.83
C LEU A 124 -17.53 -10.69 -7.64
N SER A 125 -18.68 -11.33 -7.90
CA SER A 125 -19.55 -11.96 -6.90
C SER A 125 -18.88 -13.20 -6.28
N HIS A 126 -18.00 -13.85 -7.03
CA HIS A 126 -17.22 -15.01 -6.60
C HIS A 126 -15.74 -14.61 -6.56
N HIS A 127 -15.29 -13.98 -5.47
CA HIS A 127 -13.87 -13.61 -5.28
C HIS A 127 -12.89 -14.78 -5.50
N THR A 128 -13.36 -16.03 -5.41
CA THR A 128 -12.63 -17.27 -5.70
C THR A 128 -12.31 -17.49 -7.19
N ALA A 129 -12.98 -16.78 -8.10
CA ALA A 129 -12.76 -16.90 -9.54
C ALA A 129 -11.55 -16.08 -10.03
N ILE A 130 -11.09 -15.11 -9.23
CA ILE A 130 -9.96 -14.26 -9.58
C ILE A 130 -8.67 -15.03 -9.27
N GLN A 131 -7.86 -15.28 -10.29
CA GLN A 131 -6.53 -15.88 -10.10
C GLN A 131 -5.59 -14.91 -9.38
N GLY A 132 -4.80 -15.45 -8.46
CA GLY A 132 -3.88 -14.68 -7.64
C GLY A 132 -3.87 -15.20 -6.21
N ASP A 133 -2.82 -14.84 -5.49
CA ASP A 133 -2.70 -15.10 -4.06
C ASP A 133 -2.75 -13.74 -3.35
N PRO A 134 -3.90 -13.35 -2.76
CA PRO A 134 -4.05 -12.04 -2.14
C PRO A 134 -3.12 -11.85 -0.95
N GLU A 135 -2.83 -12.90 -0.18
CA GLU A 135 -1.91 -12.82 0.95
C GLU A 135 -0.48 -12.57 0.47
N PHE A 136 -0.06 -13.26 -0.59
CA PHE A 136 1.26 -13.06 -1.17
C PHE A 136 1.41 -11.67 -1.82
N GLN A 137 0.41 -11.20 -2.56
CA GLN A 137 0.37 -9.84 -3.11
C GLN A 137 0.45 -8.80 -2.00
N GLY A 138 -0.33 -8.97 -0.94
CA GLY A 138 -0.34 -8.11 0.24
C GLY A 138 1.00 -8.10 0.96
N ALA A 139 1.63 -9.26 1.13
CA ALA A 139 2.94 -9.38 1.76
C ALA A 139 4.04 -8.66 0.96
N VAL A 140 4.01 -8.77 -0.38
CA VAL A 140 4.94 -8.06 -1.28
C VAL A 140 4.76 -6.55 -1.10
N LEU A 141 3.53 -6.06 -1.20
CA LEU A 141 3.24 -4.62 -1.09
C LEU A 141 3.44 -4.09 0.33
N ALA A 142 3.35 -4.93 1.36
CA ALA A 142 3.69 -4.59 2.74
C ALA A 142 5.19 -4.36 2.96
N CYS A 143 6.06 -4.77 2.04
CA CYS A 143 7.49 -4.56 2.16
C CYS A 143 7.88 -3.07 1.97
N PRO A 144 8.86 -2.54 2.72
CA PRO A 144 9.31 -1.15 2.58
C PRO A 144 9.96 -0.82 1.22
N TRP A 145 10.49 -1.82 0.52
CA TRP A 145 11.11 -1.65 -0.80
C TRP A 145 10.07 -1.62 -1.94
N ALA A 146 8.80 -1.96 -1.67
CA ALA A 146 7.77 -1.99 -2.69
C ALA A 146 7.38 -0.55 -3.05
N SER A 147 7.76 -0.14 -4.26
CA SER A 147 7.45 1.16 -4.83
C SER A 147 6.65 1.02 -6.12
N VAL A 148 5.94 2.08 -6.50
CA VAL A 148 5.17 2.10 -7.75
C VAL A 148 6.08 1.87 -8.95
N SER A 149 7.26 2.48 -9.00
CA SER A 149 8.22 2.30 -10.10
C SER A 149 8.63 0.83 -10.29
N LEU A 150 8.84 0.10 -9.19
CA LEU A 150 9.18 -1.32 -9.23
C LEU A 150 7.99 -2.16 -9.75
N ILE A 151 6.78 -1.84 -9.29
CA ILE A 151 5.55 -2.52 -9.72
C ILE A 151 5.31 -2.31 -11.21
N LEU A 152 5.42 -1.07 -11.68
CA LEU A 152 5.23 -0.73 -13.10
C LEU A 152 6.33 -1.34 -13.99
N ASP A 153 7.60 -1.42 -13.54
CA ASP A 153 8.64 -2.14 -14.28
C ASP A 153 8.30 -3.65 -14.38
N ALA A 154 7.87 -4.27 -13.28
CA ALA A 154 7.45 -5.66 -13.29
C ALA A 154 6.26 -5.90 -14.23
N GLN A 155 5.26 -5.03 -14.19
CA GLN A 155 4.10 -5.08 -15.06
C GLN A 155 4.49 -4.88 -16.53
N GLN A 156 5.39 -3.92 -16.83
CA GLN A 156 5.89 -3.67 -18.18
C GLN A 156 6.68 -4.86 -18.74
N ARG A 157 7.53 -5.52 -17.93
CA ARG A 157 8.26 -6.73 -18.34
C ARG A 157 7.33 -7.92 -18.55
N TRP A 158 6.32 -8.05 -17.68
CA TRP A 158 5.27 -9.06 -17.86
C TRP A 158 4.51 -8.83 -19.17
N CYS A 159 4.06 -7.60 -19.47
CA CYS A 159 3.37 -7.27 -20.72
C CYS A 159 4.19 -7.65 -21.96
N ARG A 160 5.49 -7.35 -21.97
CA ARG A 160 6.40 -7.68 -23.09
C ARG A 160 6.55 -9.19 -23.29
N ARG A 161 6.59 -9.97 -22.21
CA ARG A 161 6.81 -11.42 -22.26
C ARG A 161 5.53 -12.21 -22.57
N SER A 162 4.39 -11.81 -22.01
CA SER A 162 3.12 -12.51 -22.19
C SER A 162 2.46 -12.24 -23.54
N GLY A 163 2.94 -11.25 -24.29
CA GLY A 163 2.65 -11.03 -25.70
C GLY A 163 1.23 -10.56 -26.04
N ARG A 164 0.25 -10.69 -25.11
CA ARG A 164 -1.06 -10.00 -25.07
C ARG A 164 -1.65 -10.05 -23.65
N PRO A 165 -2.31 -8.99 -23.16
CA PRO A 165 -3.22 -9.03 -22.00
C PRO A 165 -4.31 -10.10 -22.17
N GLY A 166 -4.77 -10.76 -21.10
CA GLY A 166 -6.03 -11.52 -21.12
C GLY A 166 -6.04 -12.88 -21.85
N ARG A 167 -4.89 -13.48 -22.16
CA ARG A 167 -4.83 -14.79 -22.87
C ARG A 167 -5.54 -15.93 -22.13
N LEU A 168 -5.64 -15.87 -20.80
CA LEU A 168 -6.38 -16.89 -20.05
C LEU A 168 -7.89 -16.75 -20.29
N ALA A 169 -8.45 -15.55 -20.29
CA ALA A 169 -9.87 -15.35 -20.59
C ALA A 169 -10.24 -15.75 -22.03
N GLU A 170 -9.35 -15.50 -23.00
CA GLU A 170 -9.56 -15.92 -24.39
C GLU A 170 -9.49 -17.46 -24.58
N ARG A 171 -8.73 -18.15 -23.71
CA ARG A 171 -8.57 -19.62 -23.73
C ARG A 171 -9.60 -20.35 -22.88
N VAL A 172 -10.03 -19.76 -21.78
CA VAL A 172 -11.16 -20.25 -21.01
C VAL A 172 -12.41 -19.77 -21.74
N ARG A 173 -12.80 -20.49 -22.81
CA ARG A 173 -14.12 -20.35 -23.44
C ARG A 173 -15.18 -20.70 -22.41
N LEU A 174 -15.52 -19.74 -21.56
CA LEU A 174 -16.63 -19.86 -20.61
C LEU A 174 -17.93 -19.77 -21.42
N PRO A 175 -18.99 -20.50 -21.01
CA PRO A 175 -20.29 -20.40 -21.68
C PRO A 175 -20.82 -18.98 -21.48
N GLY A 176 -20.71 -18.15 -22.51
CA GLY A 176 -21.12 -16.75 -22.49
C GLY A 176 -20.89 -16.11 -23.87
N PRO A 177 -21.54 -14.96 -24.15
CA PRO A 177 -21.27 -14.22 -25.37
C PRO A 177 -19.78 -13.85 -25.45
N PRO A 178 -19.17 -13.89 -26.65
CA PRO A 178 -17.75 -13.59 -26.82
C PRO A 178 -17.46 -12.21 -26.23
N LEU A 179 -16.46 -12.15 -25.35
CA LEU A 179 -15.96 -10.90 -24.82
C LEU A 179 -15.63 -9.97 -26.00
N PRO A 180 -16.03 -8.69 -25.97
CA PRO A 180 -15.48 -7.72 -26.90
C PRO A 180 -13.96 -7.80 -26.81
N PRO A 181 -13.24 -7.75 -27.94
CA PRO A 181 -11.79 -7.81 -27.91
C PRO A 181 -11.30 -6.74 -26.93
N PRO A 182 -10.37 -7.08 -26.01
CA PRO A 182 -9.84 -6.09 -25.07
C PRO A 182 -9.46 -4.87 -25.88
N SER A 183 -10.01 -3.70 -25.51
CA SER A 183 -9.67 -2.43 -26.16
C SER A 183 -8.16 -2.42 -26.31
N ALA A 184 -7.68 -2.44 -27.56
CA ALA A 184 -6.33 -2.85 -27.91
C ALA A 184 -5.30 -1.87 -27.32
N LEU A 185 -5.02 -2.01 -26.03
CA LEU A 185 -4.03 -1.23 -25.32
C LEU A 185 -2.68 -1.78 -25.75
N SER A 186 -1.90 -0.93 -26.38
CA SER A 186 -0.51 -1.21 -26.69
C SER A 186 0.20 -1.70 -25.42
N PRO A 187 0.80 -2.91 -25.41
CA PRO A 187 1.59 -3.41 -24.28
C PRO A 187 2.80 -2.53 -23.92
N ALA A 188 3.11 -1.51 -24.75
CA ALA A 188 4.29 -0.66 -24.62
C ALA A 188 4.14 0.50 -23.63
N ASP A 189 2.93 0.81 -23.15
CA ASP A 189 2.64 2.10 -22.50
C ASP A 189 2.19 2.00 -21.03
N VAL A 190 2.70 1.01 -20.27
CA VAL A 190 2.29 0.81 -18.85
C VAL A 190 2.59 2.04 -18.00
N VAL A 191 3.85 2.48 -18.01
CA VAL A 191 4.31 3.62 -17.21
C VAL A 191 3.66 4.93 -17.69
N PRO A 192 3.71 5.30 -18.99
CA PRO A 192 3.08 6.54 -19.47
C PRO A 192 1.59 6.63 -19.15
N ARG A 193 0.87 5.51 -19.23
CA ARG A 193 -0.55 5.44 -18.87
C ARG A 193 -0.75 5.71 -17.38
N PHE A 194 0.05 5.06 -16.53
CA PHE A 194 -0.03 5.28 -15.09
C PHE A 194 0.22 6.76 -14.75
N GLU A 195 1.28 7.35 -15.29
CA GLU A 195 1.64 8.75 -15.03
C GLU A 195 0.55 9.70 -15.52
N LYS A 196 -0.01 9.47 -16.71
CA LYS A 196 -1.12 10.27 -17.24
C LYS A 196 -2.31 10.26 -16.28
N ASP A 197 -2.72 9.10 -15.80
CA ASP A 197 -3.87 8.99 -14.91
C ASP A 197 -3.56 9.55 -13.52
N TRP A 198 -2.31 9.39 -13.04
CA TRP A 198 -1.84 9.98 -11.78
C TRP A 198 -1.83 11.51 -11.84
N GLU A 199 -1.35 12.11 -12.94
CA GLU A 199 -1.40 13.56 -13.13
C GLU A 199 -2.84 14.07 -13.29
N ALA A 200 -3.70 13.31 -14.00
CA ALA A 200 -5.11 13.63 -14.15
C ALA A 200 -5.85 13.64 -12.81
N PHE A 201 -5.45 12.79 -11.85
CA PHE A 201 -5.98 12.80 -10.49
C PHE A 201 -5.39 13.91 -9.60
N LYS A 202 -4.07 14.12 -9.67
CA LYS A 202 -3.39 15.14 -8.85
C LYS A 202 -3.80 16.56 -9.22
N THR A 203 -4.03 16.83 -10.50
CA THR A 203 -4.29 18.18 -11.00
C THR A 203 -5.54 18.80 -10.36
N PRO A 204 -6.71 18.12 -10.32
CA PRO A 204 -7.87 18.59 -9.56
C PRO A 204 -7.59 18.80 -8.06
N CYS A 205 -6.84 17.92 -7.41
CA CYS A 205 -6.52 18.07 -5.98
C CYS A 205 -5.73 19.35 -5.69
N ARG A 206 -4.85 19.77 -6.61
CA ARG A 206 -4.13 21.04 -6.52
C ARG A 206 -5.01 22.23 -6.91
N GLY A 207 -5.82 22.06 -7.94
CA GLY A 207 -6.75 23.09 -8.42
C GLY A 207 -7.81 23.46 -7.39
N PHE A 208 -8.22 22.50 -6.54
CA PHE A 208 -9.19 22.70 -5.46
C PHE A 208 -8.81 23.88 -4.53
N PHE A 209 -7.54 24.00 -4.17
CA PHE A 209 -7.01 25.07 -3.31
C PHE A 209 -6.64 26.35 -4.07
N SER A 210 -6.70 26.33 -5.40
CA SER A 210 -6.46 27.51 -6.23
C SER A 210 -7.74 28.35 -6.42
N SER A 211 -8.89 27.83 -5.99
CA SER A 211 -10.16 28.53 -6.02
C SER A 211 -10.18 29.66 -4.98
N ALA A 212 -10.74 30.82 -5.37
CA ALA A 212 -11.08 31.88 -4.42
C ALA A 212 -12.34 31.55 -3.59
N ASP A 213 -13.07 30.51 -4.00
CA ASP A 213 -14.24 30.02 -3.28
C ASP A 213 -13.79 29.24 -2.02
N PRO A 214 -14.24 29.63 -0.81
CA PRO A 214 -14.02 28.85 0.40
C PRO A 214 -14.72 27.49 0.40
N TYR A 215 -15.69 27.28 -0.49
CA TYR A 215 -16.48 26.04 -0.60
C TYR A 215 -16.41 25.44 -2.02
N PRO A 216 -15.22 25.07 -2.51
CA PRO A 216 -15.09 24.51 -3.85
C PRO A 216 -15.78 23.14 -3.92
N ASP A 217 -16.36 22.85 -5.08
CA ASP A 217 -17.08 21.59 -5.32
C ASP A 217 -16.11 20.39 -5.28
N ILE A 218 -16.13 19.66 -4.16
CA ILE A 218 -15.28 18.47 -3.99
C ILE A 218 -15.76 17.30 -4.83
N LEU A 219 -17.05 17.26 -5.20
CA LEU A 219 -17.63 16.15 -5.94
C LEU A 219 -17.07 16.11 -7.36
N LEU A 220 -16.78 17.26 -7.96
CA LEU A 220 -16.03 17.33 -9.21
C LEU A 220 -14.66 16.67 -9.07
N THR A 221 -13.89 17.02 -8.04
CA THR A 221 -12.57 16.41 -7.77
C THR A 221 -12.68 14.91 -7.52
N ARG A 222 -13.69 14.48 -6.73
CA ARG A 222 -13.98 13.08 -6.41
C ARG A 222 -14.37 12.26 -7.64
N ALA A 223 -15.08 12.85 -8.60
CA ALA A 223 -15.53 12.17 -9.82
C ALA A 223 -14.36 11.81 -10.75
N HIS A 224 -13.22 12.51 -10.68
CA HIS A 224 -12.04 12.20 -11.48
C HIS A 224 -11.40 10.85 -11.12
N LEU A 225 -11.71 10.30 -9.94
CA LEU A 225 -11.40 8.93 -9.59
C LEU A 225 -12.57 8.02 -10.00
N GLU A 226 -12.60 7.59 -11.26
CA GLU A 226 -13.51 6.52 -11.71
C GLU A 226 -13.30 5.28 -10.82
N ASP A 227 -14.38 4.64 -10.39
CA ASP A 227 -14.34 3.48 -9.50
C ASP A 227 -13.49 2.35 -10.13
N GLY A 228 -12.28 2.12 -9.60
CA GLY A 228 -11.39 1.01 -9.97
C GLY A 228 -11.39 0.69 -11.46
N LYS A 229 -10.83 1.57 -12.30
CA LYS A 229 -10.86 1.42 -13.76
C LYS A 229 -10.24 0.12 -14.26
N TYR A 230 -9.35 -0.52 -13.49
CA TYR A 230 -8.64 -1.73 -13.87
C TYR A 230 -8.63 -2.76 -12.74
N ILE A 231 -8.47 -4.04 -13.09
CA ILE A 231 -8.21 -5.12 -12.11
C ILE A 231 -6.72 -5.48 -12.23
N GLU A 232 -5.88 -4.70 -11.54
CA GLU A 232 -4.42 -4.89 -11.53
C GLU A 232 -3.93 -5.69 -10.32
N LEU A 233 -4.78 -5.87 -9.31
CA LEU A 233 -4.51 -6.69 -8.13
C LEU A 233 -5.77 -7.45 -7.70
N HIS A 234 -5.58 -8.50 -6.91
CA HIS A 234 -6.69 -9.26 -6.37
C HIS A 234 -7.52 -8.38 -5.40
N PRO A 235 -8.87 -8.35 -5.48
CA PRO A 235 -9.69 -7.46 -4.64
C PRO A 235 -9.54 -7.68 -3.13
N LEU A 236 -9.23 -8.92 -2.73
CA LEU A 236 -8.97 -9.31 -1.33
C LEU A 236 -7.53 -9.04 -0.88
N THR A 237 -6.67 -8.46 -1.72
CA THR A 237 -5.30 -8.14 -1.33
C THR A 237 -5.32 -7.10 -0.20
N PRO A 238 -4.74 -7.41 0.97
CA PRO A 238 -4.79 -6.51 2.11
C PRO A 238 -3.96 -5.25 1.84
N VAL A 239 -4.51 -4.11 2.26
CA VAL A 239 -3.84 -2.82 2.17
C VAL A 239 -2.84 -2.70 3.33
N PRO A 240 -1.55 -2.40 3.06
CA PRO A 240 -0.54 -2.23 4.07
C PRO A 240 -0.94 -1.16 5.08
N GLN A 241 -0.79 -1.48 6.38
CA GLN A 241 -1.14 -0.56 7.46
C GLN A 241 -0.49 0.82 7.30
N ARG A 242 0.77 0.89 6.82
CA ARG A 242 1.47 2.17 6.58
C ARG A 242 0.75 3.10 5.62
N LEU A 243 0.00 2.56 4.66
CA LEU A 243 -0.79 3.33 3.69
C LEU A 243 -2.14 3.76 4.25
N LEU A 244 -2.56 3.21 5.39
CA LEU A 244 -3.78 3.57 6.10
C LEU A 244 -3.49 4.52 7.26
N THR A 245 -2.33 4.40 7.90
CA THR A 245 -1.98 5.19 9.09
C THR A 245 -0.98 6.31 8.83
N GLY A 246 -0.32 6.34 7.68
CA GLY A 246 0.80 7.25 7.42
C GLY A 246 2.10 6.83 8.13
N PRO A 247 3.15 7.67 8.08
CA PRO A 247 3.16 9.03 7.53
C PRO A 247 2.85 9.07 6.04
N PHE A 248 2.21 10.15 5.59
CA PHE A 248 1.82 10.34 4.20
C PHE A 248 2.77 11.29 3.50
N ASP A 249 3.32 10.83 2.39
CA ASP A 249 4.03 11.63 1.40
C ASP A 249 3.44 11.36 0.01
N TRP A 250 3.91 12.08 -1.00
CA TRP A 250 3.44 11.90 -2.38
C TRP A 250 3.73 10.50 -2.95
N GLU A 251 4.76 9.80 -2.46
CA GLU A 251 5.05 8.42 -2.89
C GLU A 251 4.08 7.41 -2.27
N ALA A 252 3.71 7.58 -1.00
CA ALA A 252 2.66 6.80 -0.34
C ALA A 252 1.30 7.05 -1.00
N ALA A 253 0.96 8.30 -1.31
CA ALA A 253 -0.25 8.65 -2.04
C ALA A 253 -0.26 8.04 -3.45
N ARG A 254 0.87 8.03 -4.14
CA ARG A 254 1.04 7.41 -5.45
C ARG A 254 0.85 5.89 -5.41
N LEU A 255 1.37 5.23 -4.37
CA LEU A 255 1.14 3.81 -4.16
C LEU A 255 -0.32 3.51 -3.82
N LEU A 256 -0.94 4.33 -2.96
CA LEU A 256 -2.36 4.23 -2.62
C LEU A 256 -3.25 4.44 -3.87
N PHE A 257 -2.88 5.37 -4.76
CA PHE A 257 -3.54 5.55 -6.04
C PHE A 257 -3.42 4.30 -6.92
N TRP A 258 -2.25 3.66 -6.98
CA TRP A 258 -2.09 2.40 -7.71
C TRP A 258 -3.03 1.30 -7.16
N TYR A 259 -3.17 1.20 -5.83
CA TYR A 259 -4.13 0.30 -5.18
C TYR A 259 -5.58 0.57 -5.62
N VAL A 260 -6.03 1.81 -5.49
CA VAL A 260 -7.42 2.18 -5.81
C VAL A 260 -7.72 1.99 -7.29
N ARG A 261 -6.81 2.46 -8.15
CA ARG A 261 -6.87 2.29 -9.61
C ARG A 261 -6.98 0.82 -9.99
N GLY A 262 -6.21 -0.04 -9.33
CA GLY A 262 -6.19 -1.48 -9.56
C GLY A 262 -7.36 -2.26 -8.95
N GLY A 263 -8.33 -1.56 -8.35
CA GLY A 263 -9.60 -2.15 -7.90
C GLY A 263 -9.62 -2.62 -6.45
N ALA A 264 -8.59 -2.28 -5.66
CA ALA A 264 -8.54 -2.62 -4.24
C ALA A 264 -9.72 -2.02 -3.47
N ARG A 265 -10.24 -2.76 -2.50
CA ARG A 265 -11.21 -2.27 -1.50
C ARG A 265 -10.89 -2.87 -0.15
N LEU A 266 -11.20 -2.15 0.93
CA LEU A 266 -11.14 -2.74 2.26
C LEU A 266 -12.29 -3.73 2.43
N PRO A 267 -12.01 -5.01 2.77
CA PRO A 267 -13.05 -5.99 3.03
C PRO A 267 -13.89 -5.60 4.26
N ARG A 268 -15.21 -5.76 4.14
CA ARG A 268 -16.18 -5.45 5.22
C ARG A 268 -15.99 -6.25 6.50
N GLU A 269 -15.38 -7.42 6.39
CA GLU A 269 -15.20 -8.36 7.49
C GLU A 269 -14.09 -7.93 8.47
N HIS A 270 -13.27 -6.93 8.11
CA HIS A 270 -12.23 -6.41 9.00
C HIS A 270 -12.75 -5.25 9.85
N THR A 271 -13.59 -5.57 10.82
CA THR A 271 -14.22 -4.61 11.76
C THR A 271 -13.20 -3.81 12.60
N TRP A 272 -11.97 -4.32 12.75
CA TRP A 272 -10.87 -3.72 13.53
C TRP A 272 -10.10 -2.59 12.80
N THR A 273 -10.62 -2.12 11.66
CA THR A 273 -9.91 -1.19 10.78
C THR A 273 -10.21 0.27 11.07
N TRP A 274 -11.28 0.59 11.80
CA TRP A 274 -11.69 1.97 12.02
C TRP A 274 -10.74 2.71 12.97
N GLU A 275 -10.19 2.08 14.01
CA GLU A 275 -9.24 2.74 14.92
C GLU A 275 -7.94 3.11 14.20
N LEU A 276 -7.46 2.20 13.34
CA LEU A 276 -6.28 2.40 12.51
C LEU A 276 -6.50 3.52 11.50
N THR A 277 -7.63 3.49 10.80
CA THR A 277 -7.94 4.49 9.77
C THR A 277 -8.32 5.84 10.36
N ARG A 278 -8.89 5.89 11.57
CA ARG A 278 -9.07 7.13 12.35
C ARG A 278 -7.74 7.77 12.70
N ARG A 279 -6.75 6.97 13.12
CA ARG A 279 -5.39 7.48 13.33
C ARG A 279 -4.80 8.06 12.04
N GLY A 280 -4.97 7.36 10.92
CA GLY A 280 -4.59 7.86 9.60
C GLY A 280 -5.27 9.18 9.25
N TYR A 281 -6.59 9.26 9.44
CA TYR A 281 -7.36 10.47 9.25
C TYR A 281 -6.83 11.64 10.09
N GLY A 282 -6.51 11.40 11.37
CA GLY A 282 -5.87 12.41 12.22
C GLY A 282 -4.55 12.93 11.63
N HIS A 283 -3.72 12.06 11.05
CA HIS A 283 -2.52 12.49 10.34
C HIS A 283 -2.81 13.26 9.06
N ILE A 284 -3.85 12.89 8.30
CA ILE A 284 -4.26 13.60 7.09
C ILE A 284 -4.65 15.05 7.42
N VAL A 285 -5.49 15.23 8.43
CA VAL A 285 -5.94 16.58 8.82
C VAL A 285 -4.78 17.43 9.37
N ALA A 286 -3.77 16.79 9.97
CA ALA A 286 -2.58 17.46 10.46
C ALA A 286 -1.50 17.72 9.38
N LEU A 287 -1.72 17.35 8.12
CA LEU A 287 -0.74 17.61 7.06
C LEU A 287 -0.68 19.11 6.70
N ASP A 288 0.54 19.61 6.54
CA ASP A 288 0.79 20.96 6.05
C ASP A 288 0.48 21.08 4.54
N ASP A 289 0.79 20.03 3.76
CA ASP A 289 0.49 19.96 2.32
C ASP A 289 -1.00 19.59 2.13
N LYS A 290 -1.86 20.60 2.01
CA LYS A 290 -3.33 20.43 1.84
C LYS A 290 -3.70 19.69 0.54
N PRO A 291 -3.06 19.95 -0.62
CA PRO A 291 -3.24 19.13 -1.82
C PRO A 291 -2.95 17.65 -1.59
N LEU A 292 -1.88 17.31 -0.87
CA LEU A 292 -1.58 15.92 -0.50
C LEU A 292 -2.64 15.35 0.46
N ALA A 293 -3.04 16.13 1.46
CA ALA A 293 -4.07 15.73 2.42
C ALA A 293 -5.38 15.35 1.72
N LEU A 294 -5.82 16.21 0.79
CA LEU A 294 -7.00 15.98 -0.02
C LEU A 294 -6.87 14.73 -0.89
N ALA A 295 -5.73 14.58 -1.57
CA ALA A 295 -5.48 13.42 -2.42
C ALA A 295 -5.55 12.11 -1.62
N VAL A 296 -4.89 12.04 -0.46
CA VAL A 296 -4.93 10.85 0.41
C VAL A 296 -6.35 10.60 0.92
N PHE A 297 -7.05 11.65 1.38
CA PHE A 297 -8.43 11.52 1.86
C PHE A 297 -9.36 10.92 0.81
N LEU A 298 -9.32 11.44 -0.43
CA LEU A 298 -10.15 10.93 -1.54
C LEU A 298 -9.79 9.49 -1.92
N LEU A 299 -8.51 9.12 -1.84
CA LEU A 299 -8.08 7.74 -2.07
C LEU A 299 -8.59 6.80 -0.97
N LEU A 300 -8.60 7.22 0.30
CA LEU A 300 -9.18 6.45 1.39
C LEU A 300 -10.70 6.33 1.28
N ASP A 301 -11.41 7.39 0.86
CA ASP A 301 -12.83 7.34 0.52
C ASP A 301 -13.10 6.24 -0.53
N LYS A 302 -12.27 6.21 -1.58
CA LYS A 302 -12.42 5.26 -2.70
C LYS A 302 -12.02 3.83 -2.35
N LEU A 303 -11.16 3.63 -1.34
CA LEU A 303 -10.94 2.32 -0.72
C LEU A 303 -12.09 1.85 0.16
N CYS A 304 -13.16 2.65 0.30
CA CYS A 304 -14.26 2.42 1.22
C CYS A 304 -13.80 2.39 2.69
N VAL A 305 -12.78 3.17 3.07
CA VAL A 305 -12.29 3.23 4.45
C VAL A 305 -13.40 3.64 5.42
N PHE A 306 -14.05 4.76 5.10
CA PHE A 306 -15.02 5.38 6.00
C PHE A 306 -16.31 4.58 6.08
N ASP A 307 -16.63 3.72 5.10
CA ASP A 307 -17.77 2.77 5.11
C ASP A 307 -17.81 1.88 6.35
N HIS A 308 -16.65 1.62 6.96
CA HIS A 308 -16.49 0.76 8.13
C HIS A 308 -16.50 1.53 9.45
N TRP A 309 -16.56 2.87 9.41
CA TRP A 309 -16.59 3.67 10.62
C TRP A 309 -17.96 3.59 11.30
N PRO A 310 -17.99 3.40 12.63
CA PRO A 310 -19.23 3.50 13.40
C PRO A 310 -19.91 4.86 13.19
N GLU A 311 -21.25 4.87 13.14
CA GLU A 311 -22.01 6.11 12.87
C GLU A 311 -21.71 7.23 13.87
N PHE A 312 -21.58 6.88 15.16
CA PHE A 312 -21.25 7.87 16.20
C PHE A 312 -19.89 8.54 15.95
N LEU A 313 -18.94 7.79 15.39
CA LEU A 313 -17.61 8.31 15.08
C LEU A 313 -17.68 9.26 13.89
N VAL A 314 -18.40 8.87 12.83
CA VAL A 314 -18.58 9.75 11.67
C VAL A 314 -19.27 11.06 12.09
N GLY A 315 -20.28 10.99 12.96
CA GLY A 315 -20.93 12.17 13.53
C GLY A 315 -19.97 13.06 14.32
N GLN A 316 -19.16 12.47 15.22
CA GLN A 316 -18.15 13.20 15.97
C GLN A 316 -17.17 13.95 15.04
N GLU A 317 -16.66 13.27 14.01
CA GLU A 317 -15.67 13.84 13.11
C GLU A 317 -16.29 14.91 12.19
N LEU A 318 -17.56 14.78 11.79
CA LEU A 318 -18.31 15.84 11.11
C LEU A 318 -18.44 17.10 11.98
N ASP A 319 -18.80 16.95 13.26
CA ASP A 319 -18.91 18.07 14.20
C ASP A 319 -17.56 18.74 14.48
N GLU A 320 -16.48 17.96 14.52
CA GLU A 320 -15.11 18.47 14.65
C GLU A 320 -14.68 19.26 13.40
N VAL A 321 -14.98 18.75 12.21
CA VAL A 321 -14.68 19.42 10.94
C VAL A 321 -15.49 20.70 10.78
N ALA A 322 -16.79 20.69 11.08
CA ALA A 322 -17.65 21.87 11.01
C ALA A 322 -17.10 23.01 11.89
N ARG A 323 -16.73 22.70 13.15
CA ARG A 323 -16.09 23.67 14.05
C ARG A 323 -14.76 24.17 13.51
N ARG A 324 -13.94 23.33 12.88
CA ARG A 324 -12.67 23.74 12.26
C ARG A 324 -12.89 24.68 11.08
N VAL A 325 -13.88 24.42 10.23
CA VAL A 325 -14.21 25.28 9.10
C VAL A 325 -14.63 26.67 9.58
N GLU A 326 -15.45 26.76 10.63
CA GLU A 326 -15.89 28.03 11.21
C GLU A 326 -14.74 28.80 11.90
N SER A 327 -13.84 28.09 12.58
CA SER A 327 -12.79 28.68 13.43
C SER A 327 -11.46 28.94 12.73
N SER A 328 -11.17 28.26 11.61
CA SER A 328 -9.89 28.41 10.90
C SER A 328 -9.79 29.80 10.29
N GLU A 329 -8.63 30.45 10.33
CA GLU A 329 -8.35 31.68 9.57
C GLU A 329 -7.75 31.39 8.19
N ASP A 330 -7.10 30.23 8.03
CA ASP A 330 -6.52 29.81 6.76
C ASP A 330 -7.61 29.28 5.81
N LEU A 331 -7.68 29.90 4.62
CA LEU A 331 -8.57 29.50 3.55
C LEU A 331 -8.34 28.05 3.12
N SER A 332 -7.08 27.61 3.07
CA SER A 332 -6.76 26.24 2.62
C SER A 332 -7.26 25.19 3.61
N ASP A 333 -7.14 25.47 4.91
CA ASP A 333 -7.72 24.64 5.97
C ASP A 333 -9.25 24.63 5.94
N ARG A 334 -9.88 25.77 5.65
CA ARG A 334 -11.35 25.84 5.47
C ARG A 334 -11.81 25.01 4.28
N GLN A 335 -11.13 25.14 3.14
CA GLN A 335 -11.44 24.37 1.93
C GLN A 335 -11.26 22.87 2.15
N LEU A 336 -10.16 22.45 2.79
CA LEU A 336 -9.94 21.05 3.13
C LEU A 336 -11.03 20.52 4.07
N GLY A 337 -11.34 21.27 5.12
CA GLY A 337 -12.41 20.92 6.06
C GLY A 337 -13.76 20.78 5.35
N TRP A 338 -14.12 21.73 4.50
CA TRP A 338 -15.35 21.68 3.71
C TRP A 338 -15.41 20.44 2.81
N GLY A 339 -14.35 20.16 2.05
CA GLY A 339 -14.30 18.98 1.18
C GLY A 339 -14.41 17.67 1.94
N ILE A 340 -13.82 17.58 3.13
CA ILE A 340 -13.98 16.41 4.02
C ILE A 340 -15.42 16.28 4.51
N TYR A 341 -16.02 17.39 4.94
CA TYR A 341 -17.40 17.43 5.42
C TYR A 341 -18.37 16.91 4.37
N GLU A 342 -18.33 17.44 3.15
CA GLU A 342 -19.23 17.04 2.06
C GLU A 342 -19.11 15.56 1.70
N VAL A 343 -17.89 15.01 1.68
CA VAL A 343 -17.67 13.58 1.37
C VAL A 343 -18.22 12.68 2.47
N LEU A 344 -17.96 13.00 3.74
CA LEU A 344 -18.48 12.22 4.87
C LEU A 344 -20.01 12.32 4.98
N GLU A 345 -20.58 13.51 4.79
CA GLU A 345 -22.02 13.73 4.79
C GLU A 345 -22.71 12.96 3.65
N SER A 346 -22.13 13.00 2.45
CA SER A 346 -22.54 12.19 1.29
C SER A 346 -22.64 10.69 1.63
N GLN A 347 -21.65 10.15 2.33
CA GLN A 347 -21.66 8.73 2.72
C GLN A 347 -22.75 8.41 3.74
N THR A 348 -22.91 9.24 4.78
CA THR A 348 -23.95 9.01 5.81
C THR A 348 -25.35 9.02 5.19
N SER A 349 -25.60 9.95 4.26
CA SER A 349 -26.85 10.05 3.51
C SER A 349 -27.11 8.79 2.67
N SER A 350 -26.07 8.28 1.99
CA SER A 350 -26.17 7.03 1.21
C SER A 350 -26.49 5.81 2.08
N ARG A 351 -25.90 5.71 3.28
CA ARG A 351 -26.18 4.60 4.22
C ARG A 351 -27.62 4.62 4.72
N ARG A 352 -28.11 5.79 5.16
CA ARG A 352 -29.51 5.96 5.60
C ARG A 352 -30.50 5.60 4.50
N ALA A 353 -30.21 5.95 3.25
CA ALA A 353 -31.03 5.56 2.10
C ALA A 353 -31.07 4.04 1.91
N LYS A 354 -29.91 3.36 1.96
CA LYS A 354 -29.81 1.89 1.84
C LYS A 354 -30.58 1.17 2.96
N GLU A 355 -30.43 1.61 4.20
CA GLU A 355 -31.19 1.02 5.31
C GLU A 355 -32.70 1.19 5.17
N THR A 356 -33.15 2.33 4.64
CA THR A 356 -34.58 2.59 4.43
C THR A 356 -35.16 1.67 3.36
N ILE A 357 -34.36 1.30 2.36
CA ILE A 357 -34.73 0.35 1.31
C ILE A 357 -34.79 -1.08 1.87
N ASP A 358 -33.78 -1.52 2.62
CA ASP A 358 -33.76 -2.86 3.24
C ASP A 358 -34.90 -3.05 4.24
N LYS A 359 -35.21 -2.02 5.05
CA LYS A 359 -36.33 -2.05 6.00
C LYS A 359 -37.70 -2.09 5.33
N ARG A 360 -37.82 -1.69 4.05
CA ARG A 360 -39.10 -1.72 3.33
C ARG A 360 -39.46 -3.07 2.74
N GLY A 361 -38.50 -3.99 2.60
CA GLY A 361 -38.71 -5.35 2.09
C GLY A 361 -39.36 -5.42 0.70
N PRO A 362 -39.22 -6.53 -0.04
CA PRO A 362 -40.06 -6.74 -1.21
C PRO A 362 -41.52 -6.85 -0.74
N ARG A 363 -42.36 -5.87 -1.10
CA ARG A 363 -43.82 -6.04 -1.05
C ARG A 363 -44.15 -7.20 -1.98
N THR A 364 -44.44 -8.35 -1.39
CA THR A 364 -44.96 -9.53 -2.08
C THR A 364 -46.42 -9.35 -2.43
#